data_AF-A0A961BRT7-F1
#
_entry.id   AF-A0A961BRT7-F1
#
_cell.length_a   1.000
_cell.length_b   1.000
_cell.length_c   1.000
_cell.angle_alpha   90.00
_cell.angle_beta   90.00
_cell.angle_gamma   90.00
#
_symmetry.space_group_name_H-M   'P 1'
#
loop_
_entity.id
_entity.type
_entity.pdbx_description
1 polymer ?
#
loop_
_entity_poly.entity_id
_entity_poly.type
_entity_poly.pdbx_seq_one_letter_code
_entity_poly.pdbx_strand_id
1 'polypeptide(L)'
;MAHPGIETIVELLGGIDLHTTDITARRAALESTAGAVPPPEGVGVTAATVAGRPAEWLDPPGADPAKRTHAVLYLHGGAYTVGSL
;
A
#
# COMPACT_ATOMS: atom_id res chain seq x y z
N MET A 1 -22.05 12.67 -14.24
CA MET A 1 -20.72 12.67 -14.89
C MET A 1 -19.70 12.21 -13.86
N ALA A 2 -18.68 11.46 -14.27
CA ALA A 2 -17.61 11.05 -13.35
C ALA A 2 -16.79 12.27 -12.90
N HIS A 3 -16.21 12.20 -11.70
CA HIS A 3 -15.30 13.23 -11.22
C HIS A 3 -14.06 13.30 -12.14
N PRO A 4 -13.55 14.49 -12.53
CA PRO A 4 -12.42 14.61 -13.46
C PRO A 4 -11.17 13.80 -13.04
N GLY A 5 -10.94 13.65 -11.74
CA GLY A 5 -9.85 12.81 -11.22
C GLY A 5 -9.96 11.31 -11.57
N ILE A 6 -11.15 10.81 -11.92
CA ILE A 6 -11.30 9.41 -12.35
C ILE A 6 -10.62 9.19 -13.71
N GLU A 7 -10.74 10.12 -14.65
CA GLU A 7 -10.12 10.01 -15.97
C GLU A 7 -8.59 10.00 -15.84
N THR A 8 -8.05 10.89 -15.00
CA THR A 8 -6.62 10.94 -14.67
C THR A 8 -6.11 9.62 -14.09
N ILE A 9 -6.86 9.01 -13.16
CA ILE A 9 -6.48 7.73 -12.56
C ILE A 9 -6.57 6.59 -13.57
N VAL A 10 -7.59 6.57 -14.44
CA VAL A 10 -7.71 5.54 -15.48
C VAL A 10 -6.54 5.61 -16.46
N GLU A 11 -6.14 6.80 -16.90
CA GLU A 11 -4.99 7.00 -17.78
C GLU A 11 -3.69 6.55 -17.11
N LEU A 12 -3.47 6.94 -15.85
CA LEU A 12 -2.30 6.53 -15.08
C LEU A 12 -2.22 5.00 -14.92
N LEU A 13 -3.33 4.36 -14.51
CA LEU A 13 -3.37 2.92 -14.26
C LEU A 13 -3.29 2.10 -15.56
N GLY A 14 -3.81 2.63 -16.67
CA GLY A 14 -3.74 1.97 -17.98
C GLY A 14 -2.31 1.82 -18.52
N GLY A 15 -1.36 2.62 -18.03
CA GLY A 15 0.06 2.54 -18.40
C GLY A 15 0.87 1.48 -17.63
N ILE A 16 0.31 0.85 -16.61
CA ILE A 16 1.02 -0.11 -15.76
C ILE A 16 0.84 -1.52 -16.32
N ASP A 17 1.90 -2.13 -16.84
CA ASP A 17 1.86 -3.53 -17.29
C ASP A 17 1.94 -4.49 -16.09
N LEU A 18 0.78 -4.87 -15.57
CA LEU A 18 0.64 -5.95 -14.57
C LEU A 18 0.30 -7.31 -15.21
N HIS A 19 0.26 -7.38 -16.54
CA HIS A 19 -0.19 -8.56 -17.29
C HIS A 19 0.97 -9.40 -17.83
N THR A 20 2.21 -8.90 -17.75
CA THR A 20 3.41 -9.70 -17.94
C THR A 20 3.39 -11.00 -17.12
N THR A 21 3.90 -12.08 -17.70
CA THR A 21 4.04 -13.38 -17.02
C THR A 21 5.23 -13.42 -16.06
N ASP A 22 6.14 -12.44 -16.12
CA ASP A 22 7.28 -12.34 -15.19
C ASP A 22 6.85 -11.67 -13.88
N ILE A 23 6.87 -12.45 -12.80
CA ILE A 23 6.52 -11.99 -11.45
C ILE A 23 7.49 -10.92 -10.93
N THR A 24 8.76 -10.98 -11.30
CA THR A 24 9.75 -9.99 -10.86
C THR A 24 9.46 -8.63 -11.48
N ALA A 25 9.22 -8.61 -12.79
CA ALA A 25 8.81 -7.41 -13.51
C ALA A 25 7.50 -6.85 -12.93
N ARG A 26 6.51 -7.70 -12.64
CA ARG A 26 5.23 -7.25 -12.06
C ARG A 26 5.39 -6.62 -10.67
N ARG A 27 6.24 -7.18 -9.81
CA ARG A 27 6.55 -6.60 -8.49
C ARG A 27 7.20 -5.23 -8.63
N ALA A 28 8.21 -5.12 -9.50
CA ALA A 28 8.90 -3.86 -9.73
C ALA A 28 7.97 -2.77 -10.30
N ALA A 29 7.05 -3.13 -11.20
CA ALA A 29 6.06 -2.20 -11.76
C ALA A 29 5.09 -1.67 -10.69
N LEU A 30 4.64 -2.52 -9.76
CA LEU A 30 3.76 -2.09 -8.69
C LEU A 30 4.51 -1.20 -7.66
N GLU A 31 5.73 -1.58 -7.29
CA GLU A 31 6.56 -0.80 -6.36
C GLU A 31 6.91 0.59 -6.90
N SER A 32 7.28 0.70 -8.18
CA SER A 32 7.61 2.00 -8.77
C SER A 32 6.41 2.96 -8.77
N THR A 33 5.21 2.42 -8.96
CA THR A 33 3.97 3.21 -8.95
C THR A 33 3.57 3.60 -7.52
N ALA A 34 3.65 2.66 -6.57
CA ALA A 34 3.28 2.90 -5.18
C ALA A 34 4.28 3.82 -4.45
N GLY A 35 5.58 3.63 -4.69
CA GLY A 35 6.65 4.43 -4.09
C GLY A 35 6.71 5.89 -4.57
N ALA A 36 5.95 6.25 -5.60
CA ALA A 36 5.78 7.63 -6.04
C ALA A 36 4.86 8.45 -5.12
N VAL A 37 4.09 7.79 -4.25
CA VAL A 37 3.19 8.45 -3.29
C VAL A 37 3.91 8.58 -1.95
N PRO A 38 4.07 9.80 -1.40
CA PRO A 38 4.68 9.97 -0.09
C PRO A 38 3.81 9.31 1.00
N PRO A 39 4.41 8.90 2.13
CA PRO A 39 3.65 8.44 3.29
C PRO A 39 2.57 9.46 3.68
N PRO A 40 1.39 9.03 4.13
CA PRO A 40 0.34 9.95 4.52
C PRO A 40 0.80 10.88 5.65
N GLU A 41 0.53 12.18 5.49
CA GLU A 41 0.98 13.20 6.44
C GLU A 41 0.47 12.91 7.86
N GLY A 42 1.38 12.97 8.82
CA GLY A 42 1.06 12.78 10.25
C GLY A 42 0.82 11.33 10.67
N VAL A 43 0.98 10.34 9.77
CA VAL A 43 0.91 8.92 10.15
C VAL A 43 2.29 8.45 10.65
N GLY A 44 2.34 8.00 11.91
CA GLY A 44 3.52 7.34 12.45
C GLY A 44 3.63 5.92 11.91
N VAL A 45 4.82 5.50 11.47
CA VAL A 45 5.08 4.14 10.98
C VAL A 45 6.11 3.48 11.89
N THR A 46 5.77 2.32 12.45
CA THR A 46 6.69 1.55 13.31
C THR A 46 6.75 0.09 12.88
N ALA A 47 7.95 -0.38 12.55
CA ALA A 47 8.19 -1.79 12.24
C ALA A 47 7.82 -2.70 13.41
N ALA A 48 7.28 -3.87 13.09
CA ALA A 48 6.87 -4.89 14.04
C ALA A 48 7.04 -6.29 13.46
N THR A 49 6.87 -7.29 14.33
CA THR A 49 6.77 -8.69 13.93
C THR A 49 5.48 -9.25 14.49
N VAL A 50 4.61 -9.77 13.63
CA VAL A 50 3.35 -10.41 14.02
C VAL A 50 3.36 -11.85 13.53
N ALA A 51 3.19 -12.81 14.43
CA ALA A 51 3.27 -14.24 14.12
C ALA A 51 4.53 -14.65 13.32
N GLY A 52 5.67 -14.02 13.60
CA GLY A 52 6.94 -14.29 12.92
C GLY A 52 7.01 -13.77 11.47
N ARG A 53 6.16 -12.82 11.08
CA ARG A 53 6.21 -12.12 9.79
C ARG A 53 6.49 -10.63 10.03
N PRO A 54 7.27 -9.96 9.15
CA PRO A 54 7.40 -8.51 9.20
C PRO A 54 6.04 -7.84 9.06
N ALA A 55 5.83 -6.76 9.80
CA ALA A 55 4.60 -5.98 9.87
C ALA A 55 4.95 -4.51 10.15
N GLU A 56 3.99 -3.61 9.92
CA GLU A 56 4.10 -2.22 10.35
C GLU A 56 2.84 -1.79 11.10
N TRP A 57 3.04 -0.97 12.14
CA TRP A 57 1.96 -0.20 12.75
C TRP A 57 1.89 1.16 12.08
N LEU A 58 0.72 1.49 11.56
CA LEU A 58 0.39 2.81 11.02
C LEU A 58 -0.53 3.51 12.02
N ASP A 59 0.00 4.51 12.69
CA ASP A 59 -0.69 5.27 13.74
C ASP A 59 -1.08 6.66 13.20
N PRO A 60 -2.33 6.85 12.72
CA PRO A 60 -2.78 8.16 12.22
C PRO A 60 -2.95 9.17 13.36
N PRO A 61 -3.09 10.47 13.04
CA PRO A 61 -3.36 11.50 14.05
C PRO A 61 -4.57 11.15 14.92
N GLY A 62 -4.37 11.17 16.24
CA GLY A 62 -5.42 10.83 17.22
C GLY A 62 -5.47 9.35 17.62
N ALA A 63 -4.71 8.47 16.96
CA ALA A 63 -4.43 7.15 17.51
C ALA A 63 -3.58 7.26 18.78
N ASP A 64 -3.76 6.32 19.72
CA ASP A 64 -2.93 6.19 20.91
C ASP A 64 -1.99 4.98 20.72
N PRO A 65 -0.74 5.19 20.26
CA PRO A 65 0.19 4.11 19.92
C PRO A 65 0.58 3.28 21.13
N ALA A 66 0.47 3.83 22.35
CA ALA A 66 0.80 3.13 23.58
C ALA A 66 -0.31 2.16 24.00
N LYS A 67 -1.57 2.47 23.69
CA LYS A 67 -2.71 1.64 24.12
C LYS A 67 -3.20 0.66 23.07
N ARG A 68 -3.21 1.04 21.78
CA ARG A 68 -3.69 0.20 20.65
C ARG A 68 -4.98 -0.58 20.95
N THR A 69 -5.94 0.07 21.62
CA THR A 69 -7.21 -0.57 22.04
C THR A 69 -8.12 -0.94 20.88
N HIS A 70 -7.91 -0.29 19.73
CA HIS A 70 -8.59 -0.56 18.47
C HIS A 70 -7.52 -0.71 17.40
N ALA A 71 -7.62 -1.77 16.59
CA ALA A 71 -6.67 -2.04 15.52
C ALA A 71 -7.41 -2.59 14.30
N VAL A 72 -6.88 -2.27 13.11
CA VAL A 72 -7.29 -2.87 11.84
C VAL A 72 -6.13 -3.74 11.36
N LEU A 73 -6.37 -5.05 11.26
CA LEU A 73 -5.44 -5.93 10.56
C LEU A 73 -5.68 -5.77 9.06
N TYR A 74 -4.82 -4.99 8.40
CA TYR A 74 -4.87 -4.81 6.97
C TYR A 74 -4.02 -5.86 6.26
N LEU A 75 -4.60 -6.52 5.25
CA LEU A 75 -3.89 -7.45 4.38
C LEU A 75 -3.93 -6.85 2.97
N HIS A 76 -2.77 -6.53 2.41
CA HIS A 76 -2.68 -5.83 1.14
C HIS A 76 -3.21 -6.68 -0.03
N GLY A 77 -3.57 -6.00 -1.12
CA GLY A 77 -4.00 -6.63 -2.37
C GLY A 77 -2.84 -7.27 -3.15
N GLY A 78 -2.96 -7.41 -4.47
CA GLY A 78 -1.88 -7.99 -5.30
C GLY A 78 -1.97 -9.51 -5.47
N ALA A 79 -3.16 -10.09 -5.24
CA ALA A 79 -3.49 -11.47 -5.58
C ALA A 79 -2.44 -12.49 -5.10
N TYR A 80 -1.94 -12.32 -3.88
CA TYR A 80 -0.95 -13.18 -3.22
C TYR A 80 0.44 -13.25 -3.86
N THR A 81 0.73 -12.43 -4.86
CA THR A 81 1.97 -12.56 -5.65
C THR A 81 2.81 -11.28 -5.71
N VAL A 82 2.17 -10.12 -5.54
CA VAL A 82 2.79 -8.79 -5.59
C VAL A 82 2.26 -7.91 -4.47
N GLY A 83 2.86 -6.73 -4.31
CA GLY A 83 2.63 -5.83 -3.18
C GLY A 83 3.64 -6.09 -2.07
N SER A 84 3.66 -5.18 -1.10
CA SER A 84 4.65 -5.10 -0.05
C SER A 84 4.01 -4.79 1.31
N LEU A 85 4.88 -4.85 2.30
CA LEU A 85 4.73 -4.14 3.57
C LEU A 85 5.26 -2.73 3.39
#